data_AF-A0A3M1VM00-F1
#
_entry.id   AF-A0A3M1VM00-F1
#
_cell.length_a   1.000
_cell.length_b   1.000
_cell.length_c   1.000
_cell.angle_alpha   90.00
_cell.angle_beta   90.00
_cell.angle_gamma   90.00
#
_symmetry.space_group_name_H-M   'P 1'
#
loop_
_entity.id
_entity.type
_entity.pdbx_description
1 polymer ?
#
loop_
_entity_poly.entity_id
_entity_poly.type
_entity_poly.pdbx_seq_one_letter_code
_entity_poly.pdbx_strand_id
1 'polypeptide(L)'
;MKLIRNTVVIVTALFLTAGTAAADASRFSPPDSKRGAVKACKRFRNTIRRINLSDEQKTTVADLLSSYLDSIEPYSEELSEARKNLYKDMYLPEGDFDEQLIRVDFQATVGPKEEITVLQAGLLSDLHDVLNPVQYMRLVKARVHLYNCTHAPIAISRRVLGGWIDQNGS
;
A
#
# COMPACT_ATOMS: atom_id res chain seq x y z
N MET A 1 29.59 2.88 8.62
CA MET A 1 28.66 2.53 7.52
C MET A 1 27.36 1.90 8.04
N LYS A 2 26.43 2.69 8.61
CA LYS A 2 25.08 2.24 9.03
C LYS A 2 23.93 2.81 8.17
N LEU A 3 24.20 3.75 7.25
CA LEU A 3 23.16 4.44 6.46
C LEU A 3 22.43 3.55 5.43
N ILE A 4 23.08 2.54 4.84
CA ILE A 4 22.49 1.72 3.75
C ILE A 4 21.31 0.85 4.23
N ARG A 5 21.19 0.61 5.55
CA ARG A 5 20.12 -0.22 6.10
C ARG A 5 18.79 0.53 6.27
N ASN A 6 18.82 1.87 6.39
CA ASN A 6 17.62 2.67 6.62
C ASN A 6 16.92 3.07 5.32
N THR A 7 17.65 3.29 4.22
CA THR A 7 17.07 3.69 2.92
C THR A 7 16.12 2.64 2.35
N VAL A 8 16.33 1.35 2.63
CA VAL A 8 15.50 0.25 2.10
C VAL A 8 14.15 0.11 2.84
N VAL A 9 14.07 0.53 4.11
CA VAL A 9 12.81 0.52 4.87
C VAL A 9 11.86 1.59 4.32
N ILE A 10 12.43 2.75 4.01
CA ILE A 10 11.80 3.96 3.47
C ILE A 10 11.11 3.69 2.11
N VAL A 11 11.74 2.96 1.19
CA VAL A 11 11.13 2.58 -0.11
C VAL A 11 9.90 1.68 0.04
N THR A 12 9.83 0.86 1.10
CA THR A 12 8.69 -0.07 1.26
C THR A 12 7.45 0.66 1.79
N ALA A 13 7.62 1.75 2.54
CA ALA A 13 6.50 2.54 3.09
C ALA A 13 5.72 3.30 2.00
N LEU A 14 6.42 3.84 0.99
CA LEU A 14 5.81 4.66 -0.07
C LEU A 14 4.81 3.91 -0.96
N PHE A 15 4.92 2.57 -1.06
CA PHE A 15 4.05 1.73 -1.88
C PHE A 15 2.94 1.00 -1.09
N LEU A 16 2.80 1.30 0.19
CA LEU A 16 1.81 0.69 1.10
C LEU A 16 0.59 1.57 1.39
N THR A 17 0.34 2.62 0.60
CA THR A 17 -0.84 3.51 0.75
C THR A 17 -2.19 2.80 0.54
N ALA A 18 -2.14 1.52 0.22
CA ALA A 18 -3.26 0.61 0.31
C ALA A 18 -3.28 -0.16 1.63
N GLY A 19 -4.12 0.30 2.54
CA GLY A 19 -4.51 -0.48 3.71
C GLY A 19 -3.59 -0.33 4.91
N THR A 20 -3.38 0.90 5.37
CA THR A 20 -3.12 1.15 6.81
C THR A 20 -4.40 0.93 7.64
N ALA A 21 -5.13 -0.16 7.38
CA ALA A 21 -5.92 -0.79 8.43
C ALA A 21 -5.01 -1.64 9.34
N ALA A 22 -3.70 -1.75 9.07
CA ALA A 22 -2.84 -2.69 9.79
C ALA A 22 -2.60 -2.35 11.28
N ALA A 23 -2.74 -1.08 11.70
CA ALA A 23 -2.52 -0.69 13.09
C ALA A 23 -3.71 -1.10 14.00
N ASP A 24 -4.96 -0.95 13.54
CA ASP A 24 -6.17 -1.34 14.29
C ASP A 24 -6.82 -2.66 13.86
N ALA A 25 -6.57 -3.16 12.64
CA ALA A 25 -7.01 -4.49 12.20
C ALA A 25 -6.17 -5.63 12.82
N SER A 26 -5.32 -5.31 13.81
CA SER A 26 -4.69 -6.35 14.64
C SER A 26 -5.74 -7.22 15.36
N ARG A 27 -6.95 -6.67 15.62
CA ARG A 27 -8.09 -7.36 16.23
C ARG A 27 -9.09 -8.00 15.24
N PHE A 28 -9.13 -7.58 13.97
CA PHE A 28 -10.18 -8.00 13.01
C PHE A 28 -9.66 -8.61 11.69
N SER A 29 -8.34 -8.72 11.49
CA SER A 29 -7.79 -9.43 10.32
C SER A 29 -7.79 -10.95 10.53
N PRO A 30 -8.31 -11.76 9.58
CA PRO A 30 -8.13 -13.20 9.61
C PRO A 30 -6.64 -13.57 9.76
N PRO A 31 -6.28 -14.58 10.56
CA PRO A 31 -4.88 -14.91 10.86
C PRO A 31 -4.02 -15.19 9.62
N ASP A 32 -4.63 -15.54 8.47
CA ASP A 32 -3.93 -15.84 7.23
C ASP A 32 -3.72 -14.64 6.28
N SER A 33 -4.47 -13.53 6.41
CA SER A 33 -4.29 -12.36 5.53
C SER A 33 -2.97 -11.64 5.80
N LYS A 34 -2.54 -11.60 7.07
CA LYS A 34 -1.25 -11.03 7.50
C LYS A 34 -0.06 -11.77 6.86
N ARG A 35 -0.15 -13.10 6.68
CA ARG A 35 0.91 -13.90 6.06
C ARG A 35 1.09 -13.58 4.58
N GLY A 36 0.01 -13.26 3.86
CA GLY A 36 0.03 -12.91 2.43
C GLY A 36 0.73 -11.57 2.18
N ALA A 37 0.30 -10.52 2.88
CA ALA A 37 0.87 -9.17 2.75
C ALA A 37 2.36 -9.13 3.15
N VAL A 38 2.74 -9.76 4.27
CA VAL A 38 4.14 -9.81 4.72
C VAL A 38 5.04 -10.52 3.69
N LYS A 39 4.55 -11.61 3.08
CA LYS A 39 5.28 -12.31 2.00
C LYS A 39 5.44 -11.44 0.76
N ALA A 40 4.40 -10.69 0.38
CA ALA A 40 4.45 -9.78 -0.76
C ALA A 40 5.45 -8.64 -0.53
N CYS A 41 5.43 -8.00 0.64
CA CYS A 41 6.39 -6.96 1.02
C CYS A 41 7.83 -7.50 1.03
N LYS A 42 8.04 -8.71 1.57
CA LYS A 42 9.36 -9.36 1.56
C LYS A 42 9.86 -9.61 0.13
N ARG A 43 8.99 -10.07 -0.78
CA ARG A 43 9.32 -10.28 -2.19
C ARG A 43 9.66 -8.97 -2.89
N PHE A 44 8.82 -7.95 -2.74
CA PHE A 44 9.05 -6.62 -3.31
C PHE A 44 10.40 -6.04 -2.88
N ARG A 45 10.66 -6.01 -1.57
CA ARG A 45 11.94 -5.58 -1.00
C ARG A 45 13.11 -6.37 -1.57
N ASN A 46 12.98 -7.69 -1.67
CA ASN A 46 14.04 -8.53 -2.24
C ASN A 46 14.27 -8.24 -3.73
N THR A 47 13.22 -7.93 -4.49
CA THR A 47 13.35 -7.56 -5.91
C THR A 47 14.08 -6.23 -6.06
N ILE A 48 13.73 -5.21 -5.27
CA ILE A 48 14.44 -3.92 -5.29
C ILE A 48 15.92 -4.10 -4.95
N ARG A 49 16.24 -4.89 -3.90
CA ARG A 49 17.64 -5.15 -3.52
C ARG A 49 18.45 -5.89 -4.57
N ARG A 50 17.80 -6.53 -5.55
CA ARG A 50 18.44 -7.23 -6.68
C ARG A 50 18.54 -6.37 -7.93
N ILE A 51 18.01 -5.14 -7.91
CA ILE A 51 18.28 -4.16 -8.96
C ILE A 51 19.71 -3.65 -8.70
N ASN A 52 20.64 -4.01 -9.59
CA ASN A 52 22.03 -3.60 -9.45
C ASN A 52 22.17 -2.14 -9.90
N LEU A 53 22.19 -1.22 -8.94
CA LEU A 53 22.36 0.22 -9.17
C LEU A 53 23.85 0.61 -9.09
N SER A 54 24.29 1.53 -9.93
CA SER A 54 25.59 2.20 -9.73
C SER A 54 25.58 3.06 -8.46
N ASP A 55 26.73 3.52 -7.99
CA ASP A 55 26.81 4.34 -6.77
C ASP A 55 26.17 5.72 -6.99
N GLU A 56 26.29 6.27 -8.20
CA GLU A 56 25.60 7.49 -8.63
C GLU A 56 24.08 7.27 -8.62
N GLN A 57 23.61 6.19 -9.27
CA GLN A 57 22.18 5.84 -9.29
C GLN A 57 21.61 5.65 -7.88
N LYS A 58 22.34 5.01 -6.95
CA LYS A 58 21.87 4.83 -5.56
C LYS A 58 21.60 6.16 -4.87
N THR A 59 22.47 7.14 -5.09
CA THR A 59 22.37 8.46 -4.46
C THR A 59 21.15 9.18 -5.02
N THR A 60 21.06 9.30 -6.35
CA THR A 60 19.92 9.95 -7.01
C THR A 60 18.59 9.27 -6.68
N VAL A 61 18.54 7.94 -6.69
CA VAL A 61 17.33 7.19 -6.33
C VAL A 61 16.95 7.46 -4.87
N ALA A 62 17.91 7.48 -3.94
CA ALA A 62 17.63 7.76 -2.53
C ALA A 62 17.06 9.18 -2.32
N ASP A 63 17.62 10.16 -3.02
CA ASP A 63 17.18 11.56 -2.93
C ASP A 63 15.76 11.72 -3.48
N LEU A 64 15.47 11.15 -4.66
CA LEU A 64 14.12 11.11 -5.23
C LEU A 64 13.13 10.47 -4.27
N LEU A 65 13.46 9.29 -3.72
CA LEU A 65 12.60 8.58 -2.79
C LEU A 65 12.31 9.39 -1.51
N SER A 66 13.31 10.08 -0.97
CA SER A 66 13.14 10.94 0.20
C SER A 66 12.20 12.10 -0.11
N SER A 67 12.44 12.81 -1.22
CA SER A 67 11.64 13.98 -1.59
C SER A 67 10.17 13.63 -1.83
N TYR A 68 9.90 12.52 -2.53
CA TYR A 68 8.52 12.08 -2.75
C TYR A 68 7.87 11.54 -1.47
N LEU A 69 8.63 11.00 -0.52
CA LEU A 69 8.08 10.60 0.78
C LEU A 69 7.60 11.80 1.58
N ASP A 70 8.44 12.82 1.68
CA ASP A 70 8.10 14.07 2.39
C ASP A 70 6.84 14.71 1.76
N SER A 71 6.68 14.57 0.43
CA SER A 71 5.51 15.06 -0.31
C SER A 71 4.26 14.19 -0.12
N ILE A 72 4.41 12.88 0.09
CA ILE A 72 3.30 11.91 0.25
C ILE A 72 2.80 11.86 1.70
N GLU A 73 3.67 12.11 2.67
CA GLU A 73 3.35 12.01 4.11
C GLU A 73 2.04 12.72 4.52
N PRO A 74 1.82 14.01 4.22
CA PRO A 74 0.59 14.70 4.64
C PRO A 74 -0.68 14.05 4.06
N TYR A 75 -0.67 13.69 2.77
CA TYR A 75 -1.81 13.01 2.15
C TYR A 75 -2.03 11.60 2.70
N SER A 76 -0.95 10.93 3.12
CA SER A 76 -1.05 9.63 3.78
C SER A 76 -1.71 9.74 5.16
N GLU A 77 -1.42 10.81 5.90
CA GLU A 77 -2.07 11.10 7.18
C GLU A 77 -3.55 11.43 6.99
N GLU A 78 -3.89 12.30 6.04
CA GLU A 78 -5.27 12.64 5.68
C GLU A 78 -6.08 11.39 5.26
N LEU A 79 -5.50 10.56 4.38
CA LEU A 79 -6.13 9.32 3.95
C LEU A 79 -6.32 8.33 5.11
N SER A 80 -5.35 8.29 6.03
CA SER A 80 -5.44 7.45 7.23
C SER A 80 -6.62 7.88 8.10
N GLU A 81 -6.76 9.19 8.35
CA GLU A 81 -7.85 9.73 9.16
C GLU A 81 -9.23 9.55 8.49
N ALA A 82 -9.34 9.86 7.20
CA ALA A 82 -10.58 9.64 6.44
C ALA A 82 -11.01 8.16 6.47
N ARG A 83 -10.06 7.23 6.41
CA ARG A 83 -10.35 5.79 6.54
C ARG A 83 -10.81 5.40 7.95
N LYS A 84 -10.30 6.03 9.01
CA LYS A 84 -10.77 5.77 10.37
C LYS A 84 -12.23 6.15 10.52
N ASN A 85 -12.63 7.32 10.00
CA ASN A 85 -14.03 7.76 10.03
C ASN A 85 -14.93 6.80 9.26
N LEU A 86 -14.56 6.48 8.01
CA LEU A 86 -15.28 5.49 7.22
C LEU A 86 -15.44 4.14 7.95
N TYR A 87 -14.38 3.63 8.58
CA TYR A 87 -14.45 2.38 9.32
C TYR A 87 -15.22 2.46 10.62
N LYS A 88 -15.18 3.59 11.31
CA LYS A 88 -16.02 3.84 12.47
C LYS A 88 -17.49 3.69 12.09
N ASP A 89 -17.91 4.36 11.02
CA ASP A 89 -19.32 4.39 10.61
C ASP A 89 -19.77 3.06 9.96
N MET A 90 -18.85 2.32 9.33
CA MET A 90 -19.13 0.99 8.79
C MET A 90 -19.24 -0.12 9.85
N TYR A 91 -18.38 -0.12 10.88
CA TYR A 91 -18.22 -1.27 11.79
C TYR A 91 -18.67 -1.02 13.22
N LEU A 92 -18.81 0.25 13.61
CA LEU A 92 -19.30 0.65 14.92
C LEU A 92 -20.52 1.57 14.75
N PRO A 93 -21.58 1.13 14.05
CA PRO A 93 -22.75 1.98 13.85
C PRO A 93 -23.39 2.28 15.22
N GLU A 94 -23.41 3.55 15.60
CA GLU A 94 -24.20 4.05 16.73
C GLU A 94 -25.67 4.23 16.30
N GLY A 95 -26.30 3.16 15.78
CA GLY A 95 -27.68 3.21 15.30
C GLY A 95 -27.95 2.37 14.07
N ASP A 96 -28.98 2.75 13.32
CA ASP A 96 -29.36 2.10 12.07
C ASP A 96 -28.34 2.37 10.97
N PHE A 97 -28.33 1.50 9.97
CA PHE A 97 -27.47 1.64 8.80
C PHE A 97 -27.78 2.92 8.03
N ASP A 98 -26.80 3.82 7.94
CA ASP A 98 -26.87 5.04 7.14
C ASP A 98 -25.96 4.95 5.91
N GLU A 99 -26.56 4.63 4.77
CA GLU A 99 -25.85 4.54 3.49
C GLU A 99 -25.25 5.90 3.07
N GLN A 100 -25.94 7.01 3.34
CA GLN A 100 -25.50 8.32 2.90
C GLN A 100 -24.27 8.78 3.66
N LEU A 101 -24.25 8.54 4.97
CA LEU A 101 -23.07 8.80 5.80
C LEU A 101 -21.84 8.03 5.29
N ILE A 102 -21.99 6.73 5.01
CA ILE A 102 -20.89 5.90 4.46
C ILE A 102 -20.41 6.45 3.11
N ARG A 103 -21.32 6.92 2.24
CA ARG A 103 -20.95 7.52 0.95
C ARG A 103 -20.16 8.82 1.12
N VAL A 104 -20.57 9.68 2.06
CA VAL A 104 -19.87 10.93 2.38
C VAL A 104 -18.47 10.64 2.91
N ASP A 105 -18.35 9.73 3.87
CA ASP A 105 -17.07 9.34 4.45
C ASP A 105 -16.14 8.67 3.45
N PHE A 106 -16.69 7.85 2.56
CA PHE A 106 -15.91 7.29 1.46
C PHE A 106 -15.38 8.37 0.54
N GLN A 107 -16.19 9.38 0.23
CA GLN A 107 -15.80 10.48 -0.66
C GLN A 107 -14.63 11.29 -0.08
N ALA A 108 -14.55 11.43 1.24
CA ALA A 108 -13.42 12.07 1.91
C ALA A 108 -12.08 11.35 1.67
N THR A 109 -12.10 10.06 1.30
CA THR A 109 -10.87 9.32 0.96
C THR A 109 -10.35 9.59 -0.45
N VAL A 110 -11.16 10.19 -1.34
CA VAL A 110 -10.86 10.28 -2.77
C VAL A 110 -9.73 11.26 -3.04
N GLY A 111 -9.81 12.49 -2.52
CA GLY A 111 -8.81 13.54 -2.72
C GLY A 111 -7.38 13.12 -2.34
N PRO A 112 -7.10 12.75 -1.07
CA PRO A 112 -5.74 12.37 -0.69
C PRO A 112 -5.24 11.11 -1.42
N LYS A 113 -6.13 10.20 -1.81
CA LYS A 113 -5.77 9.02 -2.63
C LYS A 113 -5.36 9.42 -4.05
N GLU A 114 -6.03 10.39 -4.65
CA GLU A 114 -5.68 10.95 -5.95
C GLU A 114 -4.29 11.58 -5.91
N GLU A 115 -4.03 12.46 -4.95
CA GLU A 115 -2.74 13.14 -4.79
C GLU A 115 -1.58 12.15 -4.61
N ILE A 116 -1.76 11.16 -3.73
CA ILE A 116 -0.79 10.07 -3.57
C ILE A 116 -0.53 9.36 -4.90
N THR A 117 -1.57 9.10 -5.68
CA THR A 117 -1.45 8.39 -6.97
C THR A 117 -0.66 9.21 -7.98
N VAL A 118 -0.92 10.52 -8.05
CA VAL A 118 -0.19 11.46 -8.92
C VAL A 118 1.29 11.53 -8.53
N LEU A 119 1.60 11.73 -7.24
CA LEU A 119 2.98 11.73 -6.73
C LEU A 119 3.70 10.42 -7.01
N GLN A 120 3.01 9.30 -6.81
CA GLN A 120 3.53 7.97 -7.11
C GLN A 120 3.82 7.74 -8.60
N ALA A 121 3.08 8.38 -9.50
CA ALA A 121 3.33 8.37 -10.93
C ALA A 121 4.50 9.28 -11.30
N GLY A 122 4.59 10.47 -10.68
CA GLY A 122 5.75 11.37 -10.81
C GLY A 122 7.06 10.69 -10.45
N LEU A 123 7.11 10.02 -9.28
CA LEU A 123 8.27 9.23 -8.87
C LEU A 123 8.66 8.16 -9.89
N LEU A 124 7.69 7.47 -10.49
CA LEU A 124 7.98 6.48 -11.54
C LEU A 124 8.47 7.11 -12.83
N SER A 125 8.05 8.34 -13.14
CA SER A 125 8.60 9.10 -14.26
C SER A 125 10.06 9.46 -13.98
N ASP A 126 10.36 10.04 -12.83
CA ASP A 126 11.73 10.46 -12.50
C ASP A 126 12.69 9.26 -12.40
N LEU A 127 12.22 8.14 -11.85
CA LEU A 127 13.01 6.89 -11.81
C LEU A 127 13.23 6.28 -13.20
N HIS A 128 12.39 6.58 -14.19
CA HIS A 128 12.61 6.11 -15.57
C HIS A 128 13.86 6.74 -16.16
N ASP A 129 14.15 8.00 -15.84
CA ASP A 129 15.30 8.73 -16.39
C ASP A 129 16.62 8.35 -15.70
N VAL A 130 16.55 7.88 -14.45
CA VAL A 130 17.72 7.46 -13.66
C VAL A 130 18.08 5.99 -13.90
N LEU A 131 17.07 5.14 -14.11
CA LEU A 131 17.24 3.70 -14.27
C LEU A 131 17.35 3.32 -15.73
N ASN A 132 18.23 2.36 -16.05
CA ASN A 132 18.19 1.78 -17.38
C ASN A 132 16.88 0.99 -17.61
N PRO A 133 16.48 0.75 -18.86
CA PRO A 133 15.18 0.12 -19.16
C PRO A 133 14.98 -1.24 -18.46
N VAL A 134 16.05 -2.03 -18.29
CA VAL A 134 15.97 -3.34 -17.62
C VAL A 134 15.74 -3.18 -16.11
N GLN A 135 16.42 -2.24 -15.47
CA GLN A 135 16.24 -1.91 -14.05
C GLN A 135 14.82 -1.37 -13.80
N TYR A 136 14.38 -0.43 -14.64
CA TYR A 136 13.05 0.19 -14.55
C TYR A 136 11.93 -0.85 -14.67
N MET A 137 12.00 -1.71 -15.69
CA MET A 137 11.00 -2.77 -15.89
C MET A 137 10.94 -3.77 -14.73
N ARG A 138 12.07 -4.04 -14.05
CA ARG A 138 12.09 -4.88 -12.84
C ARG A 138 11.36 -4.19 -11.69
N LEU A 139 11.56 -2.89 -11.49
CA LEU A 139 10.88 -2.10 -10.48
C LEU A 139 9.36 -2.09 -10.73
N VAL A 140 8.91 -1.78 -11.95
CA VAL A 140 7.49 -1.74 -12.31
C VAL A 140 6.82 -3.09 -12.09
N LYS A 141 7.43 -4.19 -12.56
CA LYS A 141 6.91 -5.55 -12.33
C LYS A 141 6.80 -5.89 -10.85
N ALA A 142 7.79 -5.50 -10.05
CA ALA A 142 7.76 -5.71 -8.60
C ALA A 142 6.58 -4.97 -7.96
N ARG A 143 6.33 -3.72 -8.40
CA ARG A 143 5.23 -2.89 -7.92
C ARG A 143 3.85 -3.44 -8.27
N VAL A 144 3.65 -3.87 -9.52
CA VAL A 144 2.41 -4.52 -9.94
C VAL A 144 2.16 -5.80 -9.13
N HIS A 145 3.20 -6.61 -8.91
CA HIS A 145 3.08 -7.81 -8.09
C HIS A 145 2.69 -7.49 -6.64
N LEU A 146 3.32 -6.46 -6.05
CA LEU A 146 2.99 -5.99 -4.71
C LEU A 146 1.51 -5.59 -4.63
N TYR A 147 1.05 -4.75 -5.57
CA TYR A 147 -0.34 -4.29 -5.65
C TYR A 147 -1.32 -5.45 -5.70
N ASN A 148 -1.11 -6.40 -6.62
CA ASN A 148 -1.99 -7.56 -6.78
C ASN A 148 -2.05 -8.44 -5.53
N CYS A 149 -0.94 -8.57 -4.80
CA CYS A 149 -0.90 -9.36 -3.56
C CYS A 149 -1.53 -8.64 -2.36
N THR A 150 -1.50 -7.31 -2.31
CA THR A 150 -2.10 -6.53 -1.21
C THR A 150 -3.57 -6.22 -1.44
N HIS A 151 -4.05 -6.25 -2.69
CA HIS A 151 -5.42 -5.91 -3.08
C HIS A 151 -6.21 -7.05 -3.73
N ALA A 152 -6.09 -8.28 -3.22
CA ALA A 152 -6.98 -9.37 -3.61
C ALA A 152 -8.11 -9.62 -2.58
N PRO A 153 -8.89 -8.61 -2.11
CA PRO A 153 -9.85 -8.80 -1.02
C PRO A 153 -10.98 -9.75 -1.43
N ILE A 154 -11.48 -9.68 -2.67
CA ILE A 154 -12.60 -10.53 -3.12
C ILE A 154 -12.20 -12.01 -3.19
N ALA A 155 -10.98 -12.32 -3.66
CA ALA A 155 -10.51 -13.70 -3.72
C ALA A 155 -10.30 -14.30 -2.32
N ILE A 156 -9.85 -13.47 -1.37
CA ILE A 156 -9.70 -13.86 0.03
C ILE A 156 -11.07 -14.02 0.68
N SER A 157 -11.98 -13.05 0.56
CA SER A 157 -13.34 -13.12 1.11
C SER A 157 -14.11 -14.29 0.52
N ARG A 158 -14.03 -14.56 -0.79
CA ARG A 158 -14.67 -15.73 -1.39
C ARG A 158 -14.11 -17.04 -0.87
N ARG A 159 -12.80 -17.15 -0.64
CA ARG A 159 -12.22 -18.37 -0.04
C ARG A 159 -12.64 -18.56 1.42
N VAL A 160 -12.62 -17.49 2.20
CA VAL A 160 -12.93 -17.53 3.64
C VAL A 160 -14.43 -17.72 3.87
N LEU A 161 -15.25 -16.87 3.28
CA LEU A 161 -16.71 -16.91 3.45
C LEU A 161 -17.32 -18.04 2.64
N GLY A 162 -16.80 -18.37 1.46
CA GLY A 162 -17.31 -19.48 0.65
C GLY A 162 -17.20 -20.82 1.38
N GLY A 163 -16.04 -21.13 1.97
CA GLY A 163 -15.91 -22.37 2.75
C GLY A 163 -16.83 -22.42 3.98
N TRP A 164 -17.10 -21.27 4.62
CA TRP A 164 -18.06 -21.20 5.72
C TRP A 164 -19.50 -21.37 5.23
N ILE A 165 -19.88 -20.70 4.12
CA ILE A 165 -21.20 -20.82 3.48
C ILE A 165 -21.44 -22.27 3.05
N ASP A 166 -20.47 -22.92 2.40
CA ASP A 166 -20.58 -24.31 1.96
C ASP A 166 -20.78 -25.29 3.14
N GLN A 167 -20.22 -24.97 4.31
CA GLN A 167 -20.32 -25.79 5.52
C GLN A 167 -21.63 -25.58 6.30
N ASN A 168 -22.26 -24.41 6.19
CA ASN A 168 -23.37 -24.00 7.07
C ASN A 168 -24.64 -23.58 6.32
N GLY A 169 -24.60 -23.47 5.00
CA GLY A 169 -25.71 -23.00 4.16
C GLY A 169 -26.69 -24.10 3.72
N SER A 170 -26.80 -25.19 4.48
CA SER A 170 -27.77 -26.28 4.26
C SER A 170 -28.99 -26.14 5.15
#